data_AF-A0A7S1FTE6-F1
#
_entry.id   AF-A0A7S1FTE6-F1
#
_cell.length_a   1.000
_cell.length_b   1.000
_cell.length_c   1.000
_cell.angle_alpha   90.00
_cell.angle_beta   90.00
_cell.angle_gamma   90.00
#
_symmetry.space_group_name_H-M   'P 1'
#
loop_
_entity.id
_entity.type
_entity.pdbx_description
1 polymer ?
#
loop_
_entity_poly.entity_id
_entity_poly.type
_entity_poly.pdbx_seq_one_letter_code
_entity_poly.pdbx_strand_id
1 'polypeptide(L)'
;IYECFTKEYVDALAAHLRAGAGAGRTTVLEVGAGDGRLAAALSAALDSPRRSRRGGGSPGGNAPKVHVVAADDGSWGKGAGNVLRMDVREALRKFARTDGRTVVLCSWMPMGVDWSAHFREFDVDEYILIGESDDGCCGHNWYTWGNEHFASNQNEAEKGAAYKNDGYVRYDLKNLASRQFSRHDGEDFKHSNTVSFRKK
;
A
#
# COMPACT_ATOMS: atom_id res chain seq x y z
N ILE A 1 -1.16 -1.29 -18.40
CA ILE A 1 -0.63 -0.39 -17.35
C ILE A 1 -1.81 0.43 -16.88
N TYR A 2 -2.30 0.16 -15.66
CA TYR A 2 -3.43 0.90 -15.09
C TYR A 2 -2.97 2.21 -14.44
N GLU A 3 -1.70 2.27 -14.03
CA GLU A 3 -1.11 3.45 -13.40
C GLU A 3 0.35 3.66 -13.80
N CYS A 4 0.73 4.93 -13.98
CA CYS A 4 2.09 5.33 -14.29
C CYS A 4 2.74 5.94 -13.04
N PHE A 5 3.65 5.19 -12.41
CA PHE A 5 4.36 5.66 -11.23
C PHE A 5 5.49 6.61 -11.62
N THR A 6 5.27 7.90 -11.39
CA THR A 6 6.28 8.94 -11.60
C THR A 6 7.34 8.90 -10.50
N LYS A 7 8.49 9.52 -10.78
CA LYS A 7 9.55 9.65 -9.77
C LYS A 7 9.04 10.44 -8.56
N GLU A 8 8.26 11.49 -8.79
CA GLU A 8 7.68 12.36 -7.77
C GLU A 8 6.74 11.58 -6.85
N TYR A 9 5.93 10.68 -7.42
CA TYR A 9 5.06 9.79 -6.65
C TYR A 9 5.87 8.80 -5.81
N VAL A 10 6.82 8.08 -6.43
CA VAL A 10 7.66 7.10 -5.74
C VAL A 10 8.49 7.75 -4.63
N ASP A 11 9.07 8.92 -4.86
CA ASP A 11 9.83 9.68 -3.85
C ASP A 11 8.92 10.09 -2.68
N ALA A 12 7.69 10.54 -2.96
CA ALA A 12 6.72 10.89 -1.93
C ALA A 12 6.27 9.67 -1.12
N LEU A 13 6.08 8.52 -1.77
CA LEU A 13 5.68 7.27 -1.11
C LEU A 13 6.82 6.75 -0.24
N ALA A 14 8.06 6.80 -0.74
CA ALA A 14 9.25 6.48 0.04
C ALA A 14 9.41 7.40 1.26
N ALA A 15 9.11 8.70 1.11
CA ALA A 15 9.15 9.65 2.21
C ALA A 15 8.09 9.33 3.28
N HIS A 16 6.87 8.98 2.86
CA HIS A 16 5.79 8.53 3.75
C HIS A 16 6.20 7.29 4.56
N LEU A 17 6.71 6.26 3.87
CA LEU A 17 7.14 5.01 4.52
C LEU A 17 8.28 5.22 5.51
N ARG A 18 9.25 6.08 5.18
CA ARG A 18 10.33 6.47 6.11
C ARG A 18 9.83 7.25 7.31
N ALA A 19 8.84 8.12 7.15
CA ALA A 19 8.29 8.91 8.24
C ALA A 19 7.58 8.02 9.29
N GLY A 20 6.94 6.93 8.83
CA GLY A 20 6.37 5.92 9.73
C GLY A 20 7.36 4.85 10.20
N ALA A 21 8.58 4.80 9.66
CA ALA A 21 9.59 3.83 10.07
C ALA A 21 10.17 4.23 11.44
N GLY A 22 9.98 3.36 12.45
CA GLY A 22 10.57 3.53 13.77
C GLY A 22 12.06 3.18 13.83
N ALA A 23 12.60 3.03 15.05
CA ALA A 23 13.98 2.59 15.26
C ALA A 23 14.24 1.14 14.83
N GLY A 24 13.18 0.34 14.68
CA GLY A 24 13.25 -1.06 14.25
C GLY A 24 13.25 -1.25 12.73
N ARG A 25 13.24 -2.51 12.31
CA ARG A 25 13.07 -2.90 10.91
C ARG A 25 11.64 -2.58 10.46
N THR A 26 11.49 -2.02 9.26
CA THR A 26 10.20 -1.91 8.58
C THR A 26 10.22 -2.78 7.33
N THR A 27 9.27 -3.70 7.21
CA THR A 27 9.05 -4.50 6.00
C THR A 27 7.86 -3.94 5.24
N VAL A 28 8.07 -3.61 3.96
CA VAL A 28 7.00 -3.19 3.05
C VAL A 28 6.73 -4.36 2.09
N LEU A 29 5.59 -5.02 2.24
CA LEU A 29 5.18 -6.13 1.40
C LEU A 29 4.22 -5.64 0.32
N GLU A 30 4.70 -5.53 -0.92
CA GLU A 30 3.86 -5.31 -2.09
C GLU A 30 3.21 -6.64 -2.49
N VAL A 31 1.87 -6.71 -2.40
CA VAL A 31 1.07 -7.88 -2.84
C VAL A 31 0.31 -7.56 -4.12
N GLY A 32 0.20 -8.55 -5.01
CA GLY A 32 -0.29 -8.30 -6.37
C GLY A 32 0.68 -7.41 -7.15
N ALA A 33 1.99 -7.58 -6.91
CA ALA A 33 3.03 -6.71 -7.42
C ALA A 33 3.20 -6.76 -8.95
N GLY A 34 2.56 -7.73 -9.63
CA GLY A 34 2.70 -7.95 -11.06
C GLY A 34 4.14 -8.22 -11.46
N ASP A 35 4.77 -7.25 -12.15
CA ASP A 35 6.17 -7.32 -12.56
C ASP A 35 7.16 -6.69 -11.56
N GLY A 36 6.69 -6.18 -10.43
CA GLY A 36 7.52 -5.68 -9.33
C GLY A 36 8.22 -4.35 -9.60
N ARG A 37 7.82 -3.61 -10.65
CA ARG A 37 8.42 -2.30 -10.96
C ARG A 37 8.24 -1.28 -9.83
N LEU A 38 7.08 -1.26 -9.18
CA LEU A 38 6.83 -0.35 -8.06
C LEU A 38 7.76 -0.69 -6.89
N ALA A 39 7.81 -1.95 -6.44
CA ALA A 39 8.78 -2.38 -5.41
C ALA A 39 10.23 -2.06 -5.78
N ALA A 40 10.64 -2.27 -7.03
CA ALA A 40 12.00 -1.98 -7.48
C ALA A 40 12.31 -0.47 -7.40
N ALA A 41 11.42 0.37 -7.93
CA ALA A 41 11.56 1.82 -7.87
C ALA A 41 11.55 2.33 -6.42
N LEU A 42 10.68 1.76 -5.58
CA LEU A 42 10.55 2.11 -4.18
C LEU A 42 11.79 1.72 -3.38
N SER A 43 12.34 0.52 -3.60
CA SER A 43 13.61 0.07 -3.02
C SER A 43 14.74 1.05 -3.36
N ALA A 44 14.89 1.39 -4.64
CA ALA A 44 15.91 2.34 -5.08
C ALA A 44 15.74 3.73 -4.44
N ALA A 45 14.50 4.21 -4.32
CA ALA A 45 14.19 5.48 -3.67
C ALA A 45 14.45 5.46 -2.15
N LEU A 46 14.27 4.30 -1.49
CA LEU A 46 14.52 4.07 -0.07
C LEU A 46 16.01 3.92 0.27
N ASP A 47 16.79 3.34 -0.63
CA ASP A 47 18.25 3.18 -0.49
C ASP A 47 19.02 4.46 -0.85
N SER A 48 18.43 5.34 -1.65
CA SER A 48 19.05 6.60 -2.03
C SER A 48 19.33 7.47 -0.79
N PRO A 49 20.58 7.95 -0.59
CA PRO A 49 20.92 8.84 0.51
C PRO A 49 20.01 10.07 0.46
N ARG A 50 19.49 10.51 1.61
CA ARG A 50 18.79 11.80 1.68
C ARG A 50 19.76 12.85 1.12
N ARG A 51 19.38 13.54 0.04
CA ARG A 51 20.04 14.78 -0.36
C ARG A 51 19.94 15.72 0.84
N SER A 52 21.00 15.80 1.63
CA SER A 52 21.05 16.65 2.80
C SER A 52 20.77 18.07 2.32
N ARG A 53 19.63 18.65 2.71
CA ARG A 53 19.51 20.11 2.68
C ARG A 53 20.62 20.59 3.60
N ARG A 54 21.61 21.31 3.03
CA ARG A 54 22.74 21.95 3.70
C ARG A 54 22.46 22.22 5.18
N GLY A 55 23.10 21.46 6.05
CA GLY A 55 22.99 21.58 7.50
C GLY A 55 23.70 20.42 8.16
N GLY A 56 24.92 20.67 8.63
CA GLY A 56 25.81 19.65 9.20
C GLY A 56 25.17 18.93 10.40
N GLY A 57 25.08 17.62 10.29
CA GLY A 57 24.74 16.71 11.38
C GLY A 57 25.36 15.36 11.07
N SER A 58 26.17 14.85 12.00
CA SER A 58 27.01 13.67 11.84
C SER A 58 26.24 12.43 11.34
N PRO A 59 26.83 11.60 10.46
CA PRO A 59 26.23 10.38 9.94
C PRO A 59 26.35 9.19 10.92
N GLY A 60 25.94 9.39 12.18
CA GLY A 60 26.13 8.42 13.27
C GLY A 60 24.87 7.66 13.70
N GLY A 61 23.69 8.01 13.18
CA GLY A 61 22.44 7.31 13.50
C GLY A 61 22.13 6.22 12.48
N ASN A 62 21.91 4.99 12.94
CA ASN A 62 21.46 3.88 12.12
C ASN A 62 20.10 4.26 11.49
N ALA A 63 20.12 4.70 10.22
CA ALA A 63 18.90 5.13 9.55
C ALA A 63 17.87 3.98 9.55
N PRO A 64 16.55 4.28 9.72
CA PRO A 64 15.52 3.24 9.71
C PRO A 64 15.64 2.38 8.45
N LYS A 65 15.80 1.06 8.64
CA LYS A 65 15.91 0.11 7.52
C LYS A 65 14.50 -0.26 7.06
N VAL A 66 14.10 0.30 5.92
CA VAL A 66 12.87 -0.07 5.21
C VAL A 66 13.23 -1.06 4.11
N HIS A 67 12.68 -2.27 4.16
CA HIS A 67 12.93 -3.34 3.20
C HIS A 67 11.67 -3.64 2.40
N VAL A 68 11.72 -3.53 1.08
CA VAL A 68 10.58 -3.83 0.21
C VAL A 68 10.65 -5.27 -0.28
N VAL A 69 9.52 -5.96 -0.27
CA VAL A 69 9.32 -7.32 -0.81
C VAL A 69 8.20 -7.25 -1.83
N ALA A 70 8.43 -7.75 -3.04
CA ALA A 70 7.38 -7.93 -4.03
C ALA A 70 6.90 -9.38 -4.04
N ALA A 71 5.59 -9.58 -3.93
CA ALA A 71 4.93 -10.88 -4.04
C ALA A 71 3.76 -10.81 -5.01
N ASP A 72 3.66 -11.81 -5.87
CA ASP A 72 2.58 -11.92 -6.85
C ASP A 72 2.25 -13.39 -7.10
N ASP A 73 0.97 -13.66 -7.32
CA ASP A 73 0.45 -14.99 -7.58
C ASP A 73 0.46 -15.33 -9.08
N GLY A 74 1.17 -14.57 -9.92
CA GLY A 74 1.36 -14.74 -11.37
C GLY A 74 0.08 -15.04 -12.13
N SER A 75 -1.05 -14.69 -11.53
CA SER A 75 -2.42 -14.71 -12.03
C SER A 75 -2.55 -14.34 -13.49
N TRP A 76 -1.90 -13.22 -13.74
CA TRP A 76 -2.14 -12.31 -14.85
C TRP A 76 -0.91 -12.17 -15.76
N GLY A 77 0.13 -13.01 -15.58
CA GLY A 77 1.31 -13.01 -16.44
C GLY A 77 2.59 -13.51 -15.77
N LYS A 78 3.70 -13.44 -16.50
CA LYS A 78 5.03 -13.75 -15.97
C LYS A 78 5.55 -12.58 -15.16
N GLY A 79 5.70 -12.76 -13.84
CA GLY A 79 6.40 -11.82 -12.97
C GLY A 79 7.88 -11.67 -13.36
N ALA A 80 8.52 -10.59 -12.92
CA ALA A 80 9.96 -10.42 -13.04
C ALA A 80 10.72 -11.31 -12.05
N GLY A 81 12.01 -11.57 -12.30
CA GLY A 81 12.83 -12.50 -11.49
C GLY A 81 13.00 -12.11 -10.01
N ASN A 82 12.68 -10.87 -9.64
CA ASN A 82 12.73 -10.35 -8.28
C ASN A 82 11.37 -10.37 -7.56
N VAL A 83 10.30 -10.83 -8.21
CA VAL A 83 8.97 -10.98 -7.61
C VAL A 83 8.83 -12.40 -7.06
N LEU A 84 8.53 -12.52 -5.77
CA LEU A 84 8.30 -13.81 -5.13
C LEU A 84 6.96 -14.39 -5.56
N ARG A 85 6.99 -15.66 -5.97
CA ARG A 85 5.80 -16.34 -6.47
C ARG A 85 4.98 -16.90 -5.32
N MET A 86 4.03 -16.10 -4.81
CA MET A 86 3.24 -16.39 -3.61
C MET A 86 1.89 -15.69 -3.74
N ASP A 87 0.83 -16.33 -3.24
CA ASP A 87 -0.43 -15.62 -3.04
C ASP A 87 -0.34 -14.61 -1.86
N VAL A 88 -1.36 -13.78 -1.71
CA VAL A 88 -1.44 -12.76 -0.65
C VAL A 88 -1.24 -13.36 0.75
N ARG A 89 -1.89 -14.48 1.04
CA ARG A 89 -1.91 -15.08 2.37
C ARG A 89 -0.61 -15.81 2.69
N GLU A 90 -0.01 -16.45 1.71
CA GLU A 90 1.34 -17.03 1.78
C GLU A 90 2.39 -15.94 2.05
N ALA A 91 2.31 -14.82 1.34
CA ALA A 91 3.22 -13.70 1.51
C ALA A 91 3.09 -13.09 2.91
N LEU A 92 1.87 -12.86 3.40
CA LEU A 92 1.63 -12.39 4.77
C LEU A 92 2.18 -13.37 5.81
N ARG A 93 1.89 -14.67 5.69
CA ARG A 93 2.41 -15.67 6.64
C ARG A 93 3.94 -15.68 6.71
N LYS A 94 4.61 -15.39 5.59
CA LYS A 94 6.07 -15.37 5.52
C LYS A 94 6.69 -14.07 6.02
N PHE A 95 6.07 -12.93 5.73
CA PHE A 95 6.68 -11.60 5.90
C PHE A 95 6.00 -10.70 6.92
N ALA A 96 4.72 -10.90 7.21
CA ALA A 96 4.07 -10.28 8.37
C ALA A 96 4.61 -10.99 9.61
N ARG A 97 5.60 -10.38 10.27
CA ARG A 97 6.28 -10.97 11.44
C ARG A 97 6.56 -9.93 12.53
N THR A 98 6.79 -10.50 13.70
CA THR A 98 6.62 -9.97 15.06
C THR A 98 7.69 -9.00 15.58
N ASP A 99 8.83 -8.86 14.88
CA ASP A 99 9.98 -8.07 15.31
C ASP A 99 10.19 -6.84 14.42
N GLY A 100 9.18 -5.99 14.35
CA GLY A 100 9.26 -4.73 13.64
C GLY A 100 7.91 -4.30 13.10
N ARG A 101 7.96 -3.34 12.18
CA ARG A 101 6.79 -2.78 11.53
C ARG A 101 6.54 -3.49 10.21
N THR A 102 5.32 -3.93 9.97
CA THR A 102 4.84 -4.49 8.70
C THR A 102 3.90 -3.50 8.03
N VAL A 103 4.25 -3.10 6.80
CA VAL A 103 3.39 -2.32 5.91
C VAL A 103 3.03 -3.16 4.71
N VAL A 104 1.76 -3.32 4.39
CA VAL A 104 1.33 -3.93 3.13
C VAL A 104 1.08 -2.83 2.10
N LEU A 105 1.52 -3.05 0.87
CA LEU A 105 1.24 -2.19 -0.27
C LEU A 105 0.47 -3.01 -1.30
N CYS A 106 -0.63 -2.48 -1.80
CA CYS A 106 -1.38 -3.12 -2.88
C CYS A 106 -1.75 -2.06 -3.91
N SER A 107 -1.31 -2.27 -5.15
CA SER A 107 -1.62 -1.41 -6.28
C SER A 107 -2.59 -2.12 -7.20
N TRP A 108 -3.78 -1.54 -7.38
CA TRP A 108 -4.86 -2.07 -8.21
C TRP A 108 -5.36 -3.44 -7.73
N MET A 109 -5.86 -3.48 -6.48
CA MET A 109 -6.58 -4.65 -5.97
C MET A 109 -7.72 -5.03 -6.93
N PRO A 110 -7.88 -6.31 -7.32
CA PRO A 110 -8.92 -6.71 -8.27
C PRO A 110 -10.34 -6.27 -7.85
N MET A 111 -11.16 -5.91 -8.83
CA MET A 111 -12.53 -5.45 -8.62
C MET A 111 -13.37 -6.49 -7.87
N GLY A 112 -14.06 -6.07 -6.82
CA GLY A 112 -14.95 -6.92 -6.03
C GLY A 112 -14.23 -7.89 -5.08
N VAL A 113 -12.89 -7.86 -5.03
CA VAL A 113 -12.09 -8.69 -4.14
C VAL A 113 -11.71 -7.89 -2.89
N ASP A 114 -11.72 -8.51 -1.72
CA ASP A 114 -11.19 -7.91 -0.49
C ASP A 114 -9.98 -8.66 0.05
N TRP A 115 -8.78 -8.33 -0.43
CA TRP A 115 -7.54 -8.84 0.17
C TRP A 115 -7.24 -8.18 1.52
N SER A 116 -7.84 -7.03 1.81
CA SER A 116 -7.55 -6.30 3.05
C SER A 116 -8.06 -7.02 4.30
N ALA A 117 -9.04 -7.92 4.17
CA ALA A 117 -9.40 -8.85 5.23
C ALA A 117 -8.20 -9.66 5.73
N HIS A 118 -7.32 -10.14 4.83
CA HIS A 118 -6.11 -10.84 5.24
C HIS A 118 -5.09 -9.90 5.90
N PHE A 119 -4.99 -8.64 5.45
CA PHE A 119 -4.06 -7.69 6.08
C PHE A 119 -4.42 -7.47 7.55
N ARG A 120 -5.71 -7.35 7.83
CA ARG A 120 -6.27 -7.19 9.18
C ARG A 120 -6.18 -8.47 10.00
N GLU A 121 -6.46 -9.63 9.39
CA GLU A 121 -6.29 -10.96 10.01
C GLU A 121 -4.84 -11.20 10.49
N PHE A 122 -3.86 -10.76 9.70
CA PHE A 122 -2.43 -10.88 10.01
C PHE A 122 -1.87 -9.69 10.81
N ASP A 123 -2.75 -8.80 11.28
CA ASP A 123 -2.42 -7.75 12.23
C ASP A 123 -1.30 -6.78 11.79
N VAL A 124 -1.28 -6.41 10.50
CA VAL A 124 -0.24 -5.52 9.95
C VAL A 124 -0.39 -4.10 10.50
N ASP A 125 0.72 -3.36 10.69
CA ASP A 125 0.68 -2.02 11.28
C ASP A 125 0.03 -0.96 10.36
N GLU A 126 0.26 -1.09 9.06
CA GLU A 126 -0.33 -0.25 8.03
C GLU A 126 -0.57 -1.07 6.76
N TYR A 127 -1.66 -0.80 6.05
CA TYR A 127 -1.79 -1.20 4.66
C TYR A 127 -2.17 -0.01 3.78
N ILE A 128 -1.50 0.11 2.64
CA ILE A 128 -1.66 1.20 1.68
C ILE A 128 -2.26 0.60 0.41
N LEU A 129 -3.39 1.16 0.00
CA LEU A 129 -4.09 0.80 -1.22
C LEU A 129 -3.93 1.93 -2.24
N ILE A 130 -3.49 1.57 -3.44
CA ILE A 130 -3.31 2.46 -4.59
C ILE A 130 -4.33 2.02 -5.64
N GLY A 131 -5.16 2.94 -6.10
CA GLY A 131 -6.23 2.66 -7.06
C GLY A 131 -7.48 3.49 -6.78
N GLU A 132 -8.52 3.28 -7.57
CA GLU A 132 -9.80 3.98 -7.40
C GLU A 132 -10.51 3.50 -6.11
N SER A 133 -10.83 4.43 -5.21
CA SER A 133 -11.47 4.15 -3.91
C SER A 133 -12.94 4.57 -3.89
N ASP A 134 -13.77 3.89 -3.10
CA ASP A 134 -15.20 4.18 -2.83
C ASP A 134 -16.17 4.11 -4.02
N ASP A 135 -15.72 4.26 -5.25
CA ASP A 135 -16.62 4.33 -6.40
C ASP A 135 -16.02 3.77 -7.69
N GLY A 136 -14.89 3.07 -7.59
CA GLY A 136 -14.13 2.59 -8.74
C GLY A 136 -13.97 1.07 -8.84
N CYS A 137 -12.99 0.68 -9.65
CA CYS A 137 -12.76 -0.70 -10.06
C CYS A 137 -11.73 -1.45 -9.18
N CYS A 138 -11.32 -0.89 -8.04
CA CYS A 138 -10.33 -1.51 -7.15
C CYS A 138 -10.96 -1.98 -5.84
N GLY A 139 -10.72 -3.24 -5.49
CA GLY A 139 -11.20 -3.83 -4.24
C GLY A 139 -12.73 -3.96 -4.14
N HIS A 140 -13.24 -4.27 -2.95
CA HIS A 140 -14.67 -4.33 -2.67
C HIS A 140 -15.15 -3.05 -1.96
N ASN A 141 -16.14 -2.36 -2.53
CA ASN A 141 -16.64 -1.06 -2.01
C ASN A 141 -16.96 -1.06 -0.51
N TRP A 142 -17.70 -2.06 -0.02
CA TRP A 142 -17.98 -2.18 1.41
C TRP A 142 -16.80 -2.76 2.22
N TYR A 143 -16.41 -4.02 1.97
CA TYR A 143 -15.42 -4.70 2.81
C TYR A 143 -14.01 -4.10 2.80
N THR A 144 -13.57 -3.53 1.67
CA THR A 144 -12.25 -2.90 1.56
C THR A 144 -12.28 -1.44 2.00
N TRP A 145 -13.19 -0.64 1.44
CA TRP A 145 -13.19 0.83 1.59
C TRP A 145 -14.11 1.37 2.68
N GLY A 146 -15.11 0.58 3.09
CA GLY A 146 -16.12 0.98 4.06
C GLY A 146 -17.17 1.95 3.52
N ASN A 147 -17.44 1.94 2.20
CA ASN A 147 -18.46 2.80 1.62
C ASN A 147 -19.87 2.29 1.97
N GLU A 148 -20.54 2.99 2.89
CA GLU A 148 -21.86 2.64 3.42
C GLU A 148 -22.96 2.54 2.35
N HIS A 149 -22.81 3.23 1.22
CA HIS A 149 -23.74 3.12 0.09
C HIS A 149 -23.76 1.72 -0.54
N PHE A 150 -22.75 0.90 -0.29
CA PHE A 150 -22.61 -0.46 -0.79
C PHE A 150 -22.74 -1.53 0.30
N ALA A 151 -23.15 -1.16 1.52
CA ALA A 151 -23.50 -2.13 2.56
C ALA A 151 -24.72 -2.95 2.12
N SER A 152 -24.74 -4.25 2.38
CA SER A 152 -25.81 -5.12 1.87
C SER A 152 -27.18 -4.85 2.52
N ASN A 153 -27.17 -4.27 3.72
CA ASN A 153 -28.36 -3.88 4.48
C ASN A 153 -28.01 -2.88 5.61
N GLN A 154 -29.03 -2.30 6.23
CA GLN A 154 -28.86 -1.34 7.34
C GLN A 154 -28.11 -1.94 8.54
N ASN A 155 -28.35 -3.19 8.90
CA ASN A 155 -27.64 -3.83 10.02
C ASN A 155 -26.14 -3.96 9.76
N GLU A 156 -25.71 -4.15 8.50
CA GLU A 156 -24.28 -4.11 8.16
C GLU A 156 -23.70 -2.71 8.25
N ALA A 157 -24.41 -1.70 7.74
CA ALA A 157 -23.96 -0.32 7.85
C ALA A 157 -23.79 0.11 9.33
N GLU A 158 -24.72 -0.29 10.20
CA GLU A 158 -24.69 -0.02 11.64
C GLU A 158 -23.51 -0.68 12.36
N LYS A 159 -23.04 -1.84 11.89
CA LYS A 159 -21.81 -2.47 12.41
C LYS A 159 -20.57 -1.64 12.11
N GLY A 160 -20.64 -0.71 11.18
CA GLY A 160 -19.49 0.07 10.72
C GLY A 160 -18.57 -0.70 9.77
N ALA A 161 -17.71 0.04 9.08
CA ALA A 161 -16.77 -0.52 8.12
C ALA A 161 -15.82 -1.55 8.75
N ALA A 162 -15.52 -2.63 8.02
CA ALA A 162 -14.69 -3.74 8.50
C ALA A 162 -13.35 -3.26 9.09
N TYR A 163 -12.65 -2.36 8.39
CA TYR A 163 -11.38 -1.82 8.89
C TYR A 163 -11.51 -1.08 10.22
N LYS A 164 -12.63 -0.38 10.48
CA LYS A 164 -12.85 0.32 11.76
C LYS A 164 -13.03 -0.69 12.90
N ASN A 165 -13.78 -1.76 12.63
CA ASN A 165 -14.08 -2.81 13.60
C ASN A 165 -12.82 -3.60 13.98
N ASP A 166 -11.91 -3.76 13.03
CA ASP A 166 -10.62 -4.42 13.22
C ASP A 166 -9.54 -3.46 13.77
N GLY A 167 -9.93 -2.24 14.20
CA GLY A 167 -9.03 -1.32 14.90
C GLY A 167 -8.16 -0.45 14.00
N TYR A 168 -8.48 -0.32 12.71
CA TYR A 168 -7.76 0.55 11.77
C TYR A 168 -8.44 1.91 11.58
N VAL A 169 -7.63 2.91 11.25
CA VAL A 169 -8.06 4.25 10.85
C VAL A 169 -7.63 4.50 9.42
N ARG A 170 -8.58 4.95 8.59
CA ARG A 170 -8.36 5.33 7.20
C ARG A 170 -7.81 6.75 7.09
N TYR A 171 -6.82 6.93 6.23
CA TYR A 171 -6.17 8.19 5.90
C TYR A 171 -6.03 8.30 4.38
N ASP A 172 -6.82 9.17 3.75
CA ASP A 172 -6.66 9.50 2.33
C ASP A 172 -5.43 10.40 2.15
N LEU A 173 -4.37 9.85 1.53
CA LEU A 173 -3.09 10.54 1.35
C LEU A 173 -3.17 11.45 0.12
N LYS A 174 -3.95 12.53 0.22
CA LYS A 174 -4.23 13.46 -0.89
C LYS A 174 -2.97 14.03 -1.55
N ASN A 175 -1.89 14.20 -0.79
CA ASN A 175 -0.59 14.61 -1.34
C ASN A 175 0.03 13.54 -2.24
N LEU A 176 -0.16 12.25 -1.96
CA LEU A 176 0.27 11.19 -2.86
C LEU A 176 -0.66 11.10 -4.06
N ALA A 177 -1.98 11.17 -3.82
CA ALA A 177 -2.99 11.12 -4.87
C ALA A 177 -2.81 12.18 -5.95
N SER A 178 -2.47 13.42 -5.57
CA SER A 178 -2.24 14.51 -6.53
C SER A 178 -1.02 14.32 -7.44
N ARG A 179 -0.25 13.24 -7.29
CA ARG A 179 0.96 12.92 -8.07
C ARG A 179 0.79 11.63 -8.88
N GLN A 180 -0.35 10.94 -8.73
CA GLN A 180 -0.68 9.74 -9.49
C GLN A 180 -1.12 10.15 -10.89
N PHE A 181 -0.71 9.35 -11.88
CA PHE A 181 -1.26 9.44 -13.22
C PHE A 181 -1.94 8.12 -13.57
N SER A 182 -3.26 8.13 -13.71
CA SER A 182 -4.04 6.98 -14.18
C SER A 182 -3.97 6.88 -15.69
N ARG A 183 -4.14 5.66 -16.23
CA ARG A 183 -4.32 5.43 -17.68
C ARG A 183 -5.42 6.32 -18.27
N HIS A 184 -6.38 6.73 -17.45
CA HIS A 184 -7.56 7.44 -17.85
C HIS A 184 -7.55 8.92 -17.43
N ASP A 185 -6.43 9.54 -17.08
CA ASP A 185 -6.41 10.96 -16.67
C ASP A 185 -6.99 11.89 -17.74
N GLY A 186 -8.27 12.21 -17.59
CA GLY A 186 -9.11 13.09 -18.36
C GLY A 186 -10.27 13.53 -17.48
N GLU A 187 -10.94 14.63 -17.80
CA GLU A 187 -11.96 15.25 -16.93
C GLU A 187 -13.12 14.30 -16.55
N ASP A 188 -13.35 13.24 -17.34
CA ASP A 188 -14.46 12.31 -17.19
C ASP A 188 -14.14 11.03 -16.38
N PHE A 189 -12.91 10.85 -15.91
CA PHE A 189 -12.48 9.59 -15.30
C PHE A 189 -12.13 9.73 -13.83
N LYS A 190 -12.47 8.68 -13.07
CA LYS A 190 -12.25 8.62 -11.63
C LYS A 190 -10.76 8.58 -11.33
N HIS A 191 -10.32 9.46 -10.43
CA HIS A 191 -8.92 9.58 -10.09
C HIS A 191 -8.47 8.38 -9.24
N SER A 192 -7.29 7.83 -9.56
CA SER A 192 -6.60 6.91 -8.65
C SER A 192 -6.30 7.63 -7.34
N ASN A 193 -6.50 6.96 -6.22
CA ASN A 193 -6.20 7.45 -4.89
C ASN A 193 -5.07 6.62 -4.26
N THR A 194 -4.48 7.19 -3.22
CA THR A 194 -3.57 6.49 -2.31
C THR A 194 -4.16 6.59 -0.91
N VAL A 195 -4.57 5.47 -0.34
CA VAL A 195 -5.24 5.42 0.95
C VAL A 195 -4.46 4.54 1.90
N SER A 196 -4.17 5.06 3.08
CA SER A 196 -3.46 4.37 4.15
C SER A 196 -4.44 3.99 5.25
N PHE A 197 -4.39 2.74 5.70
CA PHE A 197 -5.13 2.25 6.85
C PHE A 197 -4.12 1.87 7.92
N ARG A 198 -4.17 2.52 9.08
CA ARG A 198 -3.19 2.32 10.16
C ARG A 198 -3.87 1.77 11.39
N LYS A 199 -3.22 0.81 12.03
CA LYS A 199 -3.69 0.26 13.29
C LYS A 199 -3.65 1.34 14.39
N LYS A 200 -4.68 1.39 15.23
CA LYS A 200 -4.76 2.31 16.39
C LYS A 200 -3.76 1.96 17.48
#